data_AF-A0A2T0WW69-F1
#
_entry.id   AF-A0A2T0WW69-F1
#
_cell.length_a   1.000
_cell.length_b   1.000
_cell.length_c   1.000
_cell.angle_alpha   90.00
_cell.angle_beta   90.00
_cell.angle_gamma   90.00
#
_symmetry.space_group_name_H-M   'P 1'
#
loop_
_entity.id
_entity.type
_entity.pdbx_description
1 polymer ?
#
loop_
_entity_poly.entity_id
_entity_poly.type
_entity_poly.pdbx_seq_one_letter_code
_entity_poly.pdbx_strand_id
1 'polypeptide(L)'
;MVTTKKFFFNAFPLFWAGVLLFCSCNLNSNFENQNGPVLSSAEVTEITQITAMTGGFITDDGGSNVIARGVCWSTDQNPTIDDNKTEDGIGVGSFTSQISGLEPNTKYYVRAYAINNAGTGYSSVMSFTTSSFGTLIVDVTNPITGRTWMDRNLGASRAANSSTDTEAYGDLYQWGRGSDGHEKRDSPTISAFSSGDSPGHGNFIEAHTNEDIYDWRSPQNSNLWQGLNGINNPCPQGYRLPTAAELNAELASWSSKDANGAFASPLKLTKTGVRNPDGSHAGVGRDGGYWSSSVSYWIGSQSLSFNNNMAFEAHPQGSPVRGFGRAVRCIKDQP
;
A
#
# COMPACT_ATOMS: atom_id res chain seq x y z
N MET A 1 -5.61 -74.03 -68.62
CA MET A 1 -5.75 -73.69 -67.20
C MET A 1 -7.08 -72.98 -67.04
N VAL A 2 -8.03 -73.68 -66.38
CA VAL A 2 -9.34 -73.28 -65.83
C VAL A 2 -10.09 -72.13 -66.55
N THR A 3 -10.94 -72.39 -67.56
CA THR A 3 -12.40 -72.70 -67.53
C THR A 3 -13.35 -71.64 -66.91
N THR A 4 -14.16 -71.01 -67.80
CA THR A 4 -15.64 -70.74 -67.70
C THR A 4 -16.18 -69.66 -66.73
N LYS A 5 -17.29 -68.93 -66.97
CA LYS A 5 -18.49 -69.05 -67.87
C LYS A 5 -19.21 -67.67 -67.90
N LYS A 6 -19.64 -67.16 -69.08
CA LYS A 6 -21.04 -66.94 -69.58
C LYS A 6 -22.07 -66.41 -68.54
N PHE A 7 -22.93 -65.42 -68.79
CA PHE A 7 -23.95 -65.29 -69.85
C PHE A 7 -24.55 -63.85 -69.92
N PHE A 8 -25.12 -63.52 -71.09
CA PHE A 8 -25.90 -62.33 -71.45
C PHE A 8 -27.23 -62.16 -70.67
N PHE A 9 -27.75 -60.92 -70.55
CA PHE A 9 -29.17 -60.59 -70.75
C PHE A 9 -29.39 -59.07 -71.01
N ASN A 10 -30.17 -58.77 -72.07
CA ASN A 10 -30.78 -57.47 -72.38
C ASN A 10 -32.00 -57.20 -71.48
N ALA A 11 -32.23 -55.94 -71.06
CA ALA A 11 -33.59 -55.39 -70.85
C ALA A 11 -33.58 -53.85 -70.61
N PHE A 12 -34.33 -53.11 -71.44
CA PHE A 12 -34.96 -51.80 -71.15
C PHE A 12 -36.26 -52.04 -70.34
N PRO A 13 -37.07 -51.02 -69.95
CA PRO A 13 -36.89 -49.79 -69.16
C PRO A 13 -37.76 -49.84 -67.86
N LEU A 14 -37.79 -48.81 -67.00
CA LEU A 14 -39.03 -48.32 -66.33
C LEU A 14 -38.78 -47.14 -65.38
N PHE A 15 -39.57 -46.09 -65.60
CA PHE A 15 -39.82 -44.97 -64.70
C PHE A 15 -40.43 -45.46 -63.38
N TRP A 16 -39.86 -45.11 -62.24
CA TRP A 16 -40.54 -45.22 -60.94
C TRP A 16 -40.37 -43.92 -60.17
N ALA A 17 -41.48 -43.19 -60.05
CA ALA A 17 -41.60 -42.00 -59.24
C ALA A 17 -41.65 -42.41 -57.76
N GLY A 18 -40.57 -42.17 -57.03
CA GLY A 18 -40.46 -42.36 -55.59
C GLY A 18 -40.66 -41.03 -54.86
N VAL A 19 -41.77 -40.95 -54.12
CA VAL A 19 -42.21 -39.88 -53.21
C VAL A 19 -41.06 -39.27 -52.38
N LEU A 20 -40.81 -37.98 -52.58
CA LEU A 20 -39.99 -37.14 -51.70
C LEU A 20 -40.79 -36.84 -50.43
N LEU A 21 -40.52 -37.59 -49.36
CA LEU A 21 -40.98 -37.28 -48.02
C LEU A 21 -40.12 -36.12 -47.49
N PHE A 22 -40.61 -34.89 -47.59
CA PHE A 22 -40.04 -33.76 -46.85
C PHE A 22 -40.37 -33.95 -45.37
N CYS A 23 -39.43 -34.53 -44.61
CA CYS A 23 -39.45 -34.40 -43.17
C CYS A 23 -39.04 -32.96 -42.83
N SER A 24 -40.01 -32.07 -42.68
CA SER A 24 -39.77 -30.78 -42.04
C SER A 24 -39.60 -31.04 -40.55
N CYS A 25 -38.36 -31.21 -40.10
CA CYS A 25 -38.05 -30.99 -38.69
C CYS A 25 -38.27 -29.49 -38.42
N ASN A 26 -39.40 -29.16 -37.78
CA ASN A 26 -39.53 -27.90 -37.06
C ASN A 26 -38.57 -27.98 -35.86
N LEU A 27 -37.30 -27.61 -36.07
CA LEU A 27 -36.48 -27.12 -34.99
C LEU A 27 -36.96 -25.70 -34.70
N ASN A 28 -38.07 -25.58 -33.98
CA ASN A 28 -38.25 -24.44 -33.09
C ASN A 28 -37.30 -24.63 -31.91
N SER A 29 -36.00 -24.51 -32.17
CA SER A 29 -35.10 -24.03 -31.12
C SER A 29 -35.46 -22.57 -30.96
N ASN A 30 -36.19 -22.24 -29.91
CA ASN A 30 -36.21 -20.88 -29.39
C ASN A 30 -34.75 -20.53 -29.07
N PHE A 31 -34.05 -19.93 -30.03
CA PHE A 31 -32.81 -19.22 -29.73
C PHE A 31 -33.25 -18.00 -28.94
N GLU A 32 -33.35 -18.15 -27.61
CA GLU A 32 -33.36 -17.00 -26.75
C GLU A 32 -32.11 -16.19 -27.08
N ASN A 33 -32.29 -14.89 -27.31
CA ASN A 33 -31.22 -14.02 -27.77
C ASN A 33 -30.24 -13.82 -26.60
N GLN A 34 -29.22 -14.66 -26.54
CA GLN A 34 -28.23 -14.67 -25.47
C GLN A 34 -27.34 -13.43 -25.58
N ASN A 35 -27.39 -12.57 -24.57
CA ASN A 35 -26.61 -11.34 -24.49
C ASN A 35 -25.56 -11.46 -23.37
N GLY A 36 -24.56 -10.58 -23.37
CA GLY A 36 -23.66 -10.48 -22.22
C GLY A 36 -24.41 -10.05 -20.95
N PRO A 37 -23.91 -10.39 -19.74
CA PRO A 37 -24.58 -10.03 -18.48
C PRO A 37 -24.75 -8.52 -18.30
N VAL A 38 -25.77 -8.11 -17.54
CA VAL A 38 -25.99 -6.71 -17.15
C VAL A 38 -25.66 -6.55 -15.67
N LEU A 39 -24.85 -5.54 -15.35
CA LEU A 39 -24.36 -5.30 -13.99
C LEU A 39 -24.08 -3.83 -13.72
N SER A 40 -24.19 -3.44 -12.45
CA SER A 40 -23.79 -2.12 -11.94
C SER A 40 -22.53 -2.21 -11.09
N SER A 41 -21.79 -1.11 -10.99
CA SER A 41 -20.63 -0.97 -10.11
C SER A 41 -21.04 -0.55 -8.70
N ALA A 42 -20.36 -1.08 -7.68
CA ALA A 42 -20.40 -0.51 -6.33
C ALA A 42 -19.44 0.70 -6.22
N GLU A 43 -19.67 1.57 -5.24
CA GLU A 43 -18.72 2.64 -4.92
C GLU A 43 -17.34 2.07 -4.55
N VAL A 44 -16.29 2.84 -4.82
CA VAL A 44 -14.94 2.50 -4.39
C VAL A 44 -14.73 3.03 -2.99
N THR A 45 -14.39 2.15 -2.05
CA THR A 45 -14.18 2.44 -0.63
C THR A 45 -12.82 1.93 -0.17
N GLU A 46 -12.47 2.19 1.10
CA GLU A 46 -11.23 1.69 1.73
C GLU A 46 -9.97 1.94 0.88
N ILE A 47 -9.91 3.11 0.24
CA ILE A 47 -8.83 3.49 -0.67
C ILE A 47 -7.58 3.81 0.16
N THR A 48 -6.57 2.94 0.06
CA THR A 48 -5.25 3.17 0.64
C THR A 48 -4.28 3.65 -0.44
N GLN A 49 -2.98 3.64 -0.15
CA GLN A 49 -1.93 3.90 -1.12
C GLN A 49 -1.78 2.78 -2.15
N ILE A 50 -2.12 1.54 -1.77
CA ILE A 50 -1.82 0.34 -2.56
C ILE A 50 -3.01 -0.61 -2.73
N THR A 51 -4.14 -0.32 -2.09
CA THR A 51 -5.38 -1.11 -2.15
C THR A 51 -6.62 -0.25 -2.29
N ALA A 52 -7.72 -0.86 -2.73
CA ALA A 52 -9.07 -0.31 -2.66
C ALA A 52 -10.10 -1.45 -2.61
N MET A 53 -11.28 -1.18 -2.09
CA MET A 53 -12.41 -2.10 -2.08
C MET A 53 -13.51 -1.61 -3.03
N THR A 54 -14.11 -2.51 -3.78
CA THR A 54 -15.26 -2.20 -4.66
C THR A 54 -16.02 -3.51 -4.97
N GLY A 55 -16.76 -3.57 -6.07
CA GLY A 55 -17.47 -4.76 -6.51
C GLY A 55 -18.55 -4.41 -7.53
N GLY A 56 -19.57 -5.25 -7.59
CA GLY A 56 -20.71 -5.03 -8.47
C GLY A 56 -21.93 -5.83 -8.08
N PHE A 57 -23.02 -5.54 -8.79
CA PHE A 57 -24.28 -6.28 -8.69
C PHE A 57 -24.73 -6.69 -10.09
N ILE A 58 -24.81 -8.00 -10.33
CA ILE A 58 -25.28 -8.56 -11.61
C ILE A 58 -26.80 -8.68 -11.53
N THR A 59 -27.50 -7.87 -12.33
CA THR A 59 -28.97 -7.79 -12.37
C THR A 59 -29.60 -8.81 -13.32
N ASP A 60 -28.87 -9.17 -14.37
CA ASP A 60 -29.35 -10.07 -15.44
C ASP A 60 -28.16 -10.87 -15.98
N ASP A 61 -28.34 -12.18 -16.15
CA ASP A 61 -27.33 -13.07 -16.71
C ASP A 61 -27.36 -13.11 -18.25
N GLY A 62 -28.29 -12.39 -18.88
CA GLY A 62 -28.40 -12.32 -20.33
C GLY A 62 -28.90 -13.62 -20.96
N GLY A 63 -29.51 -14.51 -20.17
CA GLY A 63 -30.07 -15.79 -20.60
C GLY A 63 -29.13 -16.99 -20.44
N SER A 64 -27.89 -16.78 -19.96
CA SER A 64 -26.88 -17.82 -19.79
C SER A 64 -26.13 -17.64 -18.48
N ASN A 65 -25.91 -18.74 -17.75
CA ASN A 65 -25.22 -18.73 -16.47
C ASN A 65 -23.90 -17.94 -16.53
N VAL A 66 -23.73 -17.03 -15.57
CA VAL A 66 -22.46 -16.32 -15.34
C VAL A 66 -21.40 -17.30 -14.84
N ILE A 67 -20.31 -17.45 -15.60
CA ILE A 67 -19.20 -18.38 -15.35
C ILE A 67 -17.98 -17.72 -14.72
N ALA A 68 -17.92 -16.39 -14.70
CA ALA A 68 -16.89 -15.62 -13.98
C ALA A 68 -17.39 -14.20 -13.72
N ARG A 69 -16.96 -13.59 -12.61
CA ARG A 69 -17.20 -12.18 -12.28
C ARG A 69 -16.04 -11.59 -11.51
N GLY A 70 -15.96 -10.27 -11.48
CA GLY A 70 -15.00 -9.53 -10.67
C GLY A 70 -14.95 -8.06 -11.07
N VAL A 71 -13.83 -7.40 -10.79
CA VAL A 71 -13.55 -6.06 -11.30
C VAL A 71 -12.28 -6.08 -12.13
N CYS A 72 -12.20 -5.22 -13.15
CA CYS A 72 -11.00 -4.91 -13.90
C CYS A 72 -10.61 -3.44 -13.72
N TRP A 73 -9.30 -3.15 -13.69
CA TRP A 73 -8.78 -1.79 -13.47
C TRP A 73 -7.50 -1.50 -14.26
N SER A 74 -7.33 -0.24 -14.60
CA SER A 74 -6.11 0.29 -15.22
C SER A 74 -6.01 1.81 -14.99
N THR A 75 -4.92 2.41 -15.46
CA THR A 75 -4.76 3.87 -15.50
C THR A 75 -5.39 4.51 -16.75
N ASP A 76 -5.80 3.70 -17.72
CA ASP A 76 -6.56 4.10 -18.89
C ASP A 76 -8.08 4.08 -18.61
N GLN A 77 -8.84 4.91 -19.32
CA GLN A 77 -10.25 5.18 -18.97
C GLN A 77 -11.23 4.01 -19.15
N ASN A 78 -10.85 2.96 -19.89
CA ASN A 78 -11.76 1.87 -20.27
C ASN A 78 -11.13 0.50 -20.01
N PRO A 79 -10.93 0.11 -18.74
CA PRO A 79 -10.34 -1.19 -18.43
C PRO A 79 -11.22 -2.33 -18.93
N THR A 80 -10.59 -3.43 -19.35
CA THR A 80 -11.22 -4.68 -19.79
C THR A 80 -10.65 -5.86 -19.01
N ILE A 81 -11.18 -7.07 -19.25
CA ILE A 81 -10.66 -8.30 -18.64
C ILE A 81 -9.24 -8.72 -19.10
N ASP A 82 -8.64 -7.96 -20.02
CA ASP A 82 -7.24 -8.13 -20.46
C ASP A 82 -6.26 -7.27 -19.63
N ASP A 83 -6.77 -6.32 -18.85
CA ASP A 83 -6.00 -5.54 -17.86
C ASP A 83 -5.86 -6.32 -16.53
N ASN A 84 -5.52 -5.62 -15.45
CA ASN A 84 -5.58 -6.18 -14.11
C ASN A 84 -7.03 -6.49 -13.73
N LYS A 85 -7.28 -7.65 -13.12
CA LYS A 85 -8.60 -8.07 -12.68
C LYS A 85 -8.59 -8.96 -11.44
N THR A 86 -9.74 -9.04 -10.77
CA THR A 86 -10.05 -10.04 -9.73
C THR A 86 -10.89 -11.17 -10.30
N GLU A 87 -10.98 -12.30 -9.59
CA GLU A 87 -11.90 -13.40 -9.88
C GLU A 87 -12.73 -13.74 -8.63
N ASP A 88 -13.98 -13.27 -8.60
CA ASP A 88 -14.84 -13.24 -7.41
C ASP A 88 -16.04 -14.22 -7.52
N GLY A 89 -15.85 -15.29 -8.29
CA GLY A 89 -16.77 -16.41 -8.39
C GLY A 89 -17.71 -16.39 -9.60
N ILE A 90 -18.88 -17.02 -9.44
CA ILE A 90 -19.87 -17.28 -10.50
C ILE A 90 -21.27 -16.83 -10.08
N GLY A 91 -22.20 -16.81 -11.04
CA GLY A 91 -23.61 -16.50 -10.79
C GLY A 91 -23.93 -15.02 -10.58
N VAL A 92 -25.22 -14.73 -10.49
CA VAL A 92 -25.78 -13.38 -10.34
C VAL A 92 -25.71 -12.86 -8.89
N GLY A 93 -26.13 -11.61 -8.66
CA GLY A 93 -26.16 -10.98 -7.35
C GLY A 93 -24.95 -10.10 -7.05
N SER A 94 -24.78 -9.75 -5.78
CA SER A 94 -23.68 -8.90 -5.32
C SER A 94 -22.38 -9.67 -5.14
N PHE A 95 -21.28 -8.96 -5.34
CA PHE A 95 -19.93 -9.40 -4.99
C PHE A 95 -19.08 -8.21 -4.59
N THR A 96 -18.03 -8.49 -3.82
CA THR A 96 -17.04 -7.52 -3.35
C THR A 96 -15.67 -7.98 -3.82
N SER A 97 -14.84 -7.04 -4.22
CA SER A 97 -13.50 -7.27 -4.77
C SER A 97 -12.49 -6.40 -4.02
N GLN A 98 -11.38 -7.02 -3.60
CA GLN A 98 -10.23 -6.29 -3.06
C GLN A 98 -9.20 -6.07 -4.17
N ILE A 99 -8.97 -4.82 -4.53
CA ILE A 99 -7.92 -4.41 -5.46
C ILE A 99 -6.62 -4.22 -4.66
N SER A 100 -5.52 -4.76 -5.18
CA SER A 100 -4.19 -4.65 -4.57
C SER A 100 -3.12 -4.40 -5.63
N GLY A 101 -1.89 -4.06 -5.19
CA GLY A 101 -0.78 -3.77 -6.09
C GLY A 101 -0.94 -2.45 -6.85
N LEU A 102 -1.65 -1.49 -6.27
CA LEU A 102 -1.80 -0.15 -6.84
C LEU A 102 -0.58 0.72 -6.53
N GLU A 103 -0.32 1.66 -7.43
CA GLU A 103 0.67 2.71 -7.18
C GLU A 103 0.05 3.83 -6.34
N PRO A 104 0.79 4.40 -5.36
CA PRO A 104 0.34 5.54 -4.57
C PRO A 104 0.11 6.80 -5.41
N ASN A 105 -0.76 7.69 -4.93
CA ASN A 105 -1.09 8.97 -5.58
C ASN A 105 -1.41 8.82 -7.09
N THR A 106 -2.04 7.71 -7.47
CA THR A 106 -2.28 7.36 -8.86
C THR A 106 -3.78 7.22 -9.09
N LYS A 107 -4.25 7.85 -10.17
CA LYS A 107 -5.64 7.76 -10.58
C LYS A 107 -5.86 6.47 -11.36
N TYR A 108 -6.83 5.69 -10.91
CA TYR A 108 -7.26 4.45 -11.56
C TYR A 108 -8.71 4.56 -12.03
N TYR A 109 -9.01 3.83 -13.09
CA TYR A 109 -10.35 3.57 -13.59
C TYR A 109 -10.67 2.10 -13.35
N VAL A 110 -11.92 1.82 -12.97
CA VAL A 110 -12.36 0.48 -12.59
C VAL A 110 -13.76 0.20 -13.14
N ARG A 111 -13.99 -1.06 -13.53
CA ARG A 111 -15.31 -1.57 -13.96
C ARG A 111 -15.55 -2.94 -13.33
N ALA A 112 -16.78 -3.20 -12.95
CA ALA A 112 -17.23 -4.57 -12.68
C ALA A 112 -17.40 -5.31 -14.02
N TYR A 113 -17.06 -6.60 -14.06
CA TYR A 113 -17.26 -7.47 -15.20
C TYR A 113 -17.98 -8.77 -14.81
N ALA A 114 -18.70 -9.35 -15.77
CA ALA A 114 -19.24 -10.70 -15.67
C ALA A 114 -19.21 -11.39 -17.04
N ILE A 115 -18.92 -12.69 -17.06
CA ILE A 115 -18.76 -13.48 -18.28
C ILE A 115 -19.82 -14.58 -18.30
N ASN A 116 -20.51 -14.75 -19.42
CA ASN A 116 -21.33 -15.91 -19.72
C ASN A 116 -20.93 -16.49 -21.10
N ASN A 117 -21.69 -17.45 -21.63
CA ASN A 117 -21.39 -18.05 -22.93
C ASN A 117 -21.60 -17.10 -24.13
N ALA A 118 -22.37 -16.03 -23.97
CA ALA A 118 -22.58 -15.02 -25.03
C ALA A 118 -21.50 -13.93 -25.04
N GLY A 119 -20.85 -13.66 -23.91
CA GLY A 119 -19.73 -12.73 -23.84
C GLY A 119 -19.52 -12.10 -22.47
N THR A 120 -18.85 -10.95 -22.48
CA THR A 120 -18.52 -10.19 -21.26
C THR A 120 -19.41 -8.95 -21.17
N GLY A 121 -20.12 -8.84 -20.06
CA GLY A 121 -20.78 -7.64 -19.61
C GLY A 121 -19.85 -6.79 -18.76
N TYR A 122 -20.03 -5.48 -18.81
CA TYR A 122 -19.30 -4.53 -17.97
C TYR A 122 -20.24 -3.46 -17.40
N SER A 123 -19.94 -3.01 -16.18
CA SER A 123 -20.60 -1.83 -15.61
C SER A 123 -20.15 -0.53 -16.28
N SER A 124 -20.76 0.59 -15.84
CA SER A 124 -20.20 1.93 -16.01
C SER A 124 -18.80 2.02 -15.40
N VAL A 125 -17.97 2.88 -15.98
CA VAL A 125 -16.64 3.21 -15.45
C VAL A 125 -16.76 4.05 -14.19
N MET A 126 -16.05 3.63 -13.14
CA MET A 126 -15.76 4.45 -11.96
C MET A 126 -14.29 4.85 -11.98
N SER A 127 -13.93 5.91 -11.26
CA SER A 127 -12.54 6.28 -11.05
C SER A 127 -12.28 6.64 -9.59
N PHE A 128 -11.09 6.33 -9.12
CA PHE A 128 -10.61 6.70 -7.80
C PHE A 128 -9.13 7.08 -7.88
N THR A 129 -8.62 7.77 -6.87
CA THR A 129 -7.19 8.08 -6.76
C THR A 129 -6.69 7.47 -5.46
N THR A 130 -5.65 6.65 -5.52
CA THR A 130 -5.01 6.12 -4.32
C THR A 130 -4.48 7.25 -3.46
N SER A 131 -4.44 7.02 -2.15
CA SER A 131 -3.80 7.97 -1.25
C SER A 131 -2.32 8.12 -1.61
N SER A 132 -1.75 9.31 -1.40
CA SER A 132 -0.29 9.44 -1.42
C SER A 132 0.30 8.83 -0.15
N PHE A 133 1.61 8.56 -0.12
CA PHE A 133 2.32 8.23 1.12
C PHE A 133 2.43 9.41 2.11
N GLY A 134 1.69 10.52 1.90
CA GLY A 134 1.73 11.72 2.74
C GLY A 134 3.03 12.53 2.61
N THR A 135 4.10 11.95 2.07
CA THR A 135 5.43 12.57 1.93
C THR A 135 6.00 12.27 0.55
N LEU A 136 6.34 13.30 -0.22
CA LEU A 136 7.04 13.12 -1.51
C LEU A 136 8.43 12.52 -1.27
N ILE A 137 8.82 11.56 -2.11
CA ILE A 137 10.14 10.92 -2.07
C ILE A 137 11.06 11.67 -3.03
N VAL A 138 12.06 12.34 -2.48
CA VAL A 138 13.14 12.97 -3.24
C VAL A 138 14.46 12.60 -2.56
N ASP A 139 15.40 12.13 -3.37
CA ASP A 139 16.73 11.74 -2.90
C ASP A 139 17.60 12.97 -2.61
N VAL A 140 18.30 12.93 -1.48
CA VAL A 140 19.43 13.81 -1.17
C VAL A 140 20.62 12.98 -0.72
N THR A 141 21.77 13.17 -1.36
CA THR A 141 23.00 12.48 -1.01
C THR A 141 23.88 13.40 -0.18
N ASN A 142 24.36 12.92 0.97
CA ASN A 142 25.43 13.61 1.68
C ASN A 142 26.77 13.21 1.04
N PRO A 143 27.52 14.15 0.42
CA PRO A 143 28.75 13.82 -0.30
C PRO A 143 29.90 13.39 0.63
N ILE A 144 29.83 13.71 1.93
CA ILE A 144 30.85 13.32 2.91
C ILE A 144 30.66 11.86 3.32
N THR A 145 29.41 11.43 3.56
CA THR A 145 29.12 10.06 4.00
C THR A 145 28.83 9.10 2.85
N GLY A 146 28.54 9.62 1.66
CA GLY A 146 28.11 8.83 0.50
C GLY A 146 26.70 8.23 0.62
N ARG A 147 25.98 8.53 1.71
CA ARG A 147 24.65 8.00 1.97
C ARG A 147 23.57 8.86 1.32
N THR A 148 22.53 8.19 0.83
CA THR A 148 21.36 8.83 0.23
C THR A 148 20.17 8.73 1.18
N TRP A 149 19.48 9.85 1.36
CA TRP A 149 18.39 10.05 2.31
C TRP A 149 17.18 10.64 1.59
N MET A 150 16.02 10.63 2.25
CA MET A 150 14.93 11.51 1.84
C MET A 150 15.25 12.97 2.17
N ASP A 151 14.92 13.90 1.28
CA ASP A 151 15.12 15.35 1.47
C ASP A 151 14.17 15.98 2.51
N ARG A 152 13.17 15.23 2.99
CA ARG A 152 12.22 15.65 4.03
C ARG A 152 11.90 14.54 5.04
N ASN A 153 11.35 14.93 6.18
CA ASN A 153 10.87 13.99 7.21
C ASN A 153 9.62 13.28 6.72
N LEU A 154 9.36 12.05 7.21
CA LEU A 154 8.04 11.44 7.03
C LEU A 154 6.96 12.36 7.64
N GLY A 155 5.86 12.54 6.93
CA GLY A 155 4.76 13.46 7.23
C GLY A 155 4.98 14.90 6.77
N ALA A 156 6.16 15.26 6.26
CA ALA A 156 6.43 16.64 5.85
C ALA A 156 5.89 16.94 4.45
N SER A 157 5.24 18.09 4.29
CA SER A 157 4.67 18.53 3.00
C SER A 157 5.76 18.97 2.02
N ARG A 158 6.93 19.41 2.53
CA ARG A 158 8.07 19.88 1.73
C ARG A 158 9.41 19.70 2.41
N ALA A 159 10.50 19.83 1.64
CA ALA A 159 11.84 20.01 2.17
C ALA A 159 11.98 21.32 2.94
N ALA A 160 12.84 21.35 3.95
CA ALA A 160 12.95 22.48 4.87
C ALA A 160 13.55 23.74 4.23
N ASN A 161 12.86 24.87 4.41
CA ASN A 161 13.37 26.20 4.05
C ASN A 161 14.07 26.91 5.23
N SER A 162 13.83 26.46 6.47
CA SER A 162 14.51 26.94 7.68
C SER A 162 14.53 25.84 8.74
N SER A 163 15.37 25.99 9.77
CA SER A 163 15.39 25.04 10.90
C SER A 163 14.10 25.02 11.72
N THR A 164 13.20 26.00 11.52
CA THR A 164 11.90 26.12 12.20
C THR A 164 10.72 26.08 11.22
N ASP A 165 10.90 25.53 10.02
CA ASP A 165 9.84 25.40 9.02
C ASP A 165 8.83 24.33 9.44
N THR A 166 7.65 24.76 9.89
CA THR A 166 6.61 23.87 10.43
C THR A 166 6.12 22.85 9.42
N GLU A 167 6.10 23.22 8.14
CA GLU A 167 5.73 22.34 7.02
C GLU A 167 6.74 21.22 6.77
N ALA A 168 7.97 21.40 7.27
CA ALA A 168 9.06 20.44 7.13
C ALA A 168 9.33 19.63 8.41
N TYR A 169 8.54 19.84 9.47
CA TYR A 169 8.72 19.10 10.72
C TYR A 169 8.36 17.62 10.58
N GLY A 170 7.36 17.31 9.77
CA GLY A 170 6.84 15.95 9.62
C GLY A 170 6.14 15.42 10.86
N ASP A 171 5.87 14.12 10.87
CA ASP A 171 5.17 13.40 11.93
C ASP A 171 6.11 12.93 13.05
N LEU A 172 5.54 12.46 14.17
CA LEU A 172 6.25 12.05 15.38
C LEU A 172 5.90 10.61 15.78
N TYR A 173 6.72 9.67 15.35
CA TYR A 173 6.49 8.22 15.51
C TYR A 173 6.90 7.72 16.89
N GLN A 174 6.15 6.76 17.44
CA GLN A 174 6.61 5.94 18.56
C GLN A 174 7.56 4.86 18.07
N TRP A 175 8.62 4.57 18.82
CA TRP A 175 9.71 3.74 18.32
C TRP A 175 9.23 2.32 17.99
N GLY A 176 9.50 1.83 16.79
CA GLY A 176 9.11 0.50 16.34
C GLY A 176 7.66 0.38 15.86
N ARG A 177 6.86 1.45 15.89
CA ARG A 177 5.46 1.43 15.45
C ARG A 177 5.33 1.83 13.98
N GLY A 178 4.48 1.13 13.24
CA GLY A 178 4.17 1.46 11.85
C GLY A 178 3.29 2.71 11.76
N SER A 179 3.14 3.27 10.55
CA SER A 179 2.20 4.36 10.31
C SER A 179 0.76 3.84 10.43
N ASP A 180 0.04 4.29 11.45
CA ASP A 180 -1.37 3.92 11.70
C ASP A 180 -2.23 5.11 12.14
N GLY A 181 -1.66 6.33 12.10
CA GLY A 181 -2.30 7.58 12.48
C GLY A 181 -1.77 8.14 13.81
N HIS A 182 -1.09 7.33 14.63
CA HIS A 182 -0.55 7.82 15.91
C HIS A 182 0.53 8.86 15.75
N GLU A 183 1.27 8.79 14.64
CA GLU A 183 2.40 9.65 14.35
C GLU A 183 1.97 11.11 14.13
N LYS A 184 0.69 11.33 13.81
CA LYS A 184 0.14 12.67 13.64
C LYS A 184 0.26 13.42 14.94
N ARG A 185 0.77 14.66 14.85
CA ARG A 185 1.06 15.50 16.02
C ARG A 185 -0.19 15.69 16.88
N ASP A 186 -1.34 15.84 16.26
CA ASP A 186 -2.64 16.04 16.91
C ASP A 186 -3.45 14.76 17.11
N SER A 187 -2.86 13.57 16.92
CA SER A 187 -3.57 12.31 17.16
C SER A 187 -4.03 12.22 18.63
N PRO A 188 -5.23 11.69 18.90
CA PRO A 188 -5.71 11.50 20.27
C PRO A 188 -4.81 10.54 21.05
N THR A 189 -4.85 10.62 22.37
CA THR A 189 -4.06 9.74 23.24
C THR A 189 -4.88 8.60 23.83
N ILE A 190 -4.20 7.54 24.27
CA ILE A 190 -4.78 6.41 25.01
C ILE A 190 -3.76 5.85 25.99
N SER A 191 -4.17 5.41 27.18
CA SER A 191 -3.26 4.87 28.20
C SER A 191 -3.05 3.35 28.10
N ALA A 192 -3.81 2.64 27.26
CA ALA A 192 -3.73 1.20 27.12
C ALA A 192 -2.55 0.80 26.22
N PHE A 193 -1.59 0.06 26.79
CA PHE A 193 -0.47 -0.51 26.03
C PHE A 193 -0.94 -1.57 25.02
N SER A 194 -0.24 -1.64 23.90
CA SER A 194 -0.45 -2.72 22.92
C SER A 194 0.22 -4.02 23.35
N SER A 195 -0.46 -5.16 23.18
CA SER A 195 0.13 -6.48 23.33
C SER A 195 0.79 -7.02 22.06
N GLY A 196 0.58 -6.35 20.92
CA GLY A 196 1.10 -6.74 19.61
C GLY A 196 1.84 -5.62 18.88
N ASP A 197 2.36 -5.96 17.70
CA ASP A 197 3.13 -5.05 16.84
C ASP A 197 2.25 -4.00 16.16
N SER A 198 0.92 -4.16 16.21
CA SER A 198 -0.06 -3.23 15.63
C SER A 198 -1.24 -3.07 16.59
N PRO A 199 -1.46 -1.89 17.19
CA PRO A 199 -2.54 -1.67 18.16
C PRO A 199 -3.96 -1.72 17.57
N GLY A 200 -4.10 -1.60 16.25
CA GLY A 200 -5.41 -1.56 15.57
C GLY A 200 -6.13 -0.21 15.66
N HIS A 201 -5.45 0.85 16.11
CA HIS A 201 -5.98 2.20 16.17
C HIS A 201 -4.88 3.25 15.95
N GLY A 202 -5.24 4.47 15.56
CA GLY A 202 -4.29 5.58 15.36
C GLY A 202 -4.04 6.46 16.59
N ASN A 203 -4.40 6.03 17.80
CA ASN A 203 -4.14 6.82 19.01
C ASN A 203 -2.65 6.71 19.42
N PHE A 204 -2.09 7.79 19.94
CA PHE A 204 -0.77 7.80 20.58
C PHE A 204 -0.86 7.17 21.96
N ILE A 205 -0.10 6.10 22.18
CA ILE A 205 -0.17 5.35 23.44
C ILE A 205 0.71 6.04 24.47
N GLU A 206 0.08 6.53 25.54
CA GLU A 206 0.78 7.17 26.62
C GLU A 206 1.58 6.13 27.42
N ALA A 207 2.89 6.28 27.48
CA ALA A 207 3.76 5.42 28.29
C ALA A 207 4.01 6.11 29.64
N HIS A 208 3.12 5.84 30.60
CA HIS A 208 3.15 6.43 31.95
C HIS A 208 4.18 5.78 32.87
N THR A 209 4.69 6.56 33.82
CA THR A 209 5.81 6.26 34.73
C THR A 209 5.53 5.24 35.84
N ASN A 210 4.35 4.62 35.86
CA ASN A 210 3.91 3.90 37.07
C ASN A 210 4.35 2.43 37.11
N GLU A 211 4.87 1.85 36.02
CA GLU A 211 5.26 0.43 35.96
C GLU A 211 6.52 0.13 35.12
N ASP A 212 7.55 0.98 35.13
CA ASP A 212 8.85 0.74 34.46
C ASP A 212 8.81 0.47 32.93
N ILE A 213 7.63 0.52 32.30
CA ILE A 213 7.45 0.27 30.87
C ILE A 213 7.49 1.60 30.12
N TYR A 214 8.71 1.97 29.75
CA TYR A 214 8.99 3.08 28.85
C TYR A 214 8.78 2.63 27.39
N ASP A 215 7.61 2.11 27.05
CA ASP A 215 7.30 1.60 25.71
C ASP A 215 5.80 1.73 25.44
N TRP A 216 5.38 1.91 24.19
CA TRP A 216 3.96 1.93 23.81
C TRP A 216 3.34 0.52 23.81
N ARG A 217 4.17 -0.52 23.90
CA ARG A 217 3.76 -1.92 23.95
C ARG A 217 4.30 -2.66 25.16
N SER A 218 3.54 -3.66 25.58
CA SER A 218 3.94 -4.64 26.58
C SER A 218 3.44 -6.04 26.16
N PRO A 219 4.33 -7.01 25.89
CA PRO A 219 5.78 -6.98 26.08
C PRO A 219 6.52 -6.15 25.02
N GLN A 220 7.72 -5.68 25.35
CA GLN A 220 8.62 -4.98 24.44
C GLN A 220 9.13 -5.88 23.30
N ASN A 221 9.32 -5.31 22.11
CA ASN A 221 9.88 -6.02 20.94
C ASN A 221 10.97 -5.17 20.25
N SER A 222 12.22 -5.63 20.30
CA SER A 222 13.39 -4.94 19.69
C SER A 222 13.61 -5.28 18.22
N ASN A 223 12.84 -6.21 17.64
CA ASN A 223 13.00 -6.64 16.25
C ASN A 223 12.23 -5.75 15.25
N LEU A 224 11.60 -4.69 15.73
CA LEU A 224 10.89 -3.69 14.91
C LEU A 224 11.89 -2.73 14.26
N TRP A 225 11.56 -2.23 13.06
CA TRP A 225 12.39 -1.30 12.27
C TRP A 225 13.77 -1.84 11.84
N GLN A 226 14.01 -3.15 11.93
CA GLN A 226 15.31 -3.75 11.62
C GLN A 226 15.51 -3.95 10.11
N GLY A 227 16.13 -2.97 9.47
CA GLY A 227 16.50 -3.02 8.05
C GLY A 227 15.33 -2.71 7.09
N LEU A 228 15.56 -2.91 5.80
CA LEU A 228 14.59 -2.58 4.73
C LEU A 228 13.27 -3.34 4.88
N ASN A 229 13.36 -4.64 5.15
CA ASN A 229 12.20 -5.51 5.35
C ASN A 229 11.82 -5.65 6.83
N GLY A 230 12.27 -4.72 7.68
CA GLY A 230 11.97 -4.75 9.10
C GLY A 230 10.47 -4.58 9.36
N ILE A 231 9.95 -5.31 10.35
CA ILE A 231 8.56 -5.17 10.79
C ILE A 231 8.30 -3.69 11.15
N ASN A 232 7.15 -3.18 10.74
CA ASN A 232 6.71 -1.81 10.99
C ASN A 232 7.60 -0.70 10.41
N ASN A 233 8.48 -0.97 9.43
CA ASN A 233 9.22 0.08 8.74
C ASN A 233 8.25 1.11 8.12
N PRO A 234 8.19 2.37 8.61
CA PRO A 234 7.27 3.39 8.11
C PRO A 234 7.83 4.11 6.87
N CYS A 235 9.08 3.84 6.49
CA CYS A 235 9.70 4.45 5.32
C CYS A 235 9.16 3.83 4.01
N PRO A 236 9.15 4.60 2.91
CA PRO A 236 8.69 4.11 1.62
C PRO A 236 9.60 3.01 1.07
N GLN A 237 9.12 2.32 0.03
CA GLN A 237 9.87 1.23 -0.62
C GLN A 237 11.29 1.63 -1.00
N GLY A 238 12.26 0.78 -0.65
CA GLY A 238 13.68 1.04 -0.85
C GLY A 238 14.34 1.92 0.22
N TYR A 239 13.57 2.39 1.21
CA TYR A 239 14.07 3.16 2.35
C TYR A 239 13.77 2.48 3.67
N ARG A 240 14.56 2.81 4.67
CA ARG A 240 14.42 2.35 6.05
C ARG A 240 14.78 3.45 7.04
N LEU A 241 14.56 3.17 8.31
CA LEU A 241 15.17 3.99 9.35
C LEU A 241 16.70 3.88 9.30
N PRO A 242 17.40 4.98 9.58
CA PRO A 242 18.84 4.95 9.77
C PRO A 242 19.21 4.24 11.06
N THR A 243 20.35 3.57 11.05
CA THR A 243 21.01 3.11 12.27
C THR A 243 21.60 4.30 13.04
N ALA A 244 21.90 4.11 14.32
CA ALA A 244 22.59 5.12 15.12
C ALA A 244 23.97 5.48 14.53
N ALA A 245 24.68 4.49 13.98
CA ALA A 245 25.96 4.72 13.31
C ALA A 245 25.82 5.63 12.07
N GLU A 246 24.77 5.45 11.27
CA GLU A 246 24.50 6.30 10.10
C GLU A 246 24.10 7.72 10.50
N LEU A 247 23.29 7.89 11.55
CA LEU A 247 22.98 9.23 12.10
C LEU A 247 24.21 9.90 12.71
N ASN A 248 25.09 9.15 13.38
CA ASN A 248 26.30 9.70 13.97
C ASN A 248 27.33 10.09 12.88
N ALA A 249 27.41 9.32 11.79
CA ALA A 249 28.22 9.70 10.62
C ALA A 249 27.67 10.97 9.95
N GLU A 250 26.35 11.09 9.83
CA GLU A 250 25.69 12.32 9.35
C GLU A 250 26.04 13.50 10.27
N LEU A 251 25.83 13.36 11.58
CA LEU A 251 26.18 14.36 12.57
C LEU A 251 27.66 14.76 12.48
N ALA A 252 28.57 13.79 12.33
CA ALA A 252 30.01 14.03 12.19
C ALA A 252 30.34 14.91 10.97
N SER A 253 29.53 14.85 9.91
CA SER A 253 29.70 15.66 8.70
C SER A 253 29.30 17.14 8.84
N TRP A 254 28.54 17.50 9.89
CA TRP A 254 28.07 18.87 10.08
C TRP A 254 29.21 19.83 10.41
N SER A 255 29.11 21.05 9.85
CA SER A 255 30.05 22.15 10.07
C SER A 255 30.12 22.62 11.53
N SER A 256 29.01 22.50 12.27
CA SER A 256 28.90 22.74 13.70
C SER A 256 28.01 21.67 14.33
N LYS A 257 28.27 21.31 15.59
CA LYS A 257 27.49 20.30 16.31
C LYS A 257 26.32 20.95 17.03
N ASP A 258 25.42 21.56 16.27
CA ASP A 258 24.24 22.31 16.74
C ASP A 258 23.16 22.38 15.64
N ALA A 259 22.06 23.09 15.92
CA ALA A 259 20.97 23.30 14.96
C ALA A 259 21.38 24.03 13.68
N ASN A 260 22.42 24.87 13.71
CA ASN A 260 22.90 25.55 12.52
C ASN A 260 23.59 24.55 11.59
N GLY A 261 24.44 23.68 12.14
CA GLY A 261 25.09 22.62 11.36
C GLY A 261 24.10 21.58 10.85
N ALA A 262 23.08 21.25 11.65
CA ALA A 262 21.99 20.36 11.25
C ALA A 262 21.24 20.88 10.02
N PHE A 263 20.89 22.17 10.02
CA PHE A 263 20.19 22.79 8.89
C PHE A 263 21.10 23.09 7.70
N ALA A 264 22.38 23.39 7.94
CA ALA A 264 23.37 23.60 6.88
C ALA A 264 23.80 22.29 6.20
N SER A 265 23.56 21.14 6.83
CA SER A 265 23.79 19.83 6.22
C SER A 265 22.93 19.62 4.97
N PRO A 266 23.32 18.69 4.07
CA PRO A 266 22.49 18.33 2.91
C PRO A 266 21.05 17.95 3.28
N LEU A 267 20.84 17.33 4.45
CA LEU A 267 19.52 16.86 4.90
C LEU A 267 18.62 17.99 5.42
N LYS A 268 19.18 19.15 5.75
CA LYS A 268 18.47 20.31 6.32
C LYS A 268 17.55 19.93 7.49
N LEU A 269 18.08 19.21 8.48
CA LEU A 269 17.27 18.75 9.61
C LEU A 269 16.68 19.94 10.39
N THR A 270 15.41 19.82 10.75
CA THR A 270 14.62 20.84 11.45
C THR A 270 14.52 20.56 12.94
N LYS A 271 14.18 21.60 13.72
CA LYS A 271 13.87 21.54 15.15
C LYS A 271 12.43 21.09 15.37
N THR A 272 12.18 19.81 15.08
CA THR A 272 10.86 19.16 15.04
C THR A 272 10.10 19.15 16.36
N GLY A 273 10.80 19.38 17.48
CA GLY A 273 10.34 18.99 18.80
C GLY A 273 10.18 17.47 18.93
N VAL A 274 9.57 17.07 20.03
CA VAL A 274 9.19 15.68 20.34
C VAL A 274 7.78 15.66 20.92
N ARG A 275 7.16 14.48 20.91
CA ARG A 275 5.96 14.19 21.70
C ARG A 275 6.37 13.34 22.89
N ASN A 276 6.16 13.85 24.08
CA ASN A 276 6.49 13.18 25.32
C ASN A 276 5.64 11.92 25.50
N PRO A 277 6.06 10.97 26.36
CA PRO A 277 5.30 9.77 26.65
C PRO A 277 3.92 10.02 27.23
N ASP A 278 3.66 11.19 27.82
CA ASP A 278 2.34 11.63 28.28
C ASP A 278 1.46 12.24 27.16
N GLY A 279 1.94 12.20 25.91
CA GLY A 279 1.27 12.77 24.75
C GLY A 279 1.47 14.28 24.55
N SER A 280 2.13 14.99 25.47
CA SER A 280 2.38 16.43 25.35
C SER A 280 3.49 16.76 24.34
N HIS A 281 3.45 17.93 23.72
CA HIS A 281 4.51 18.38 22.80
C HIS A 281 5.57 19.18 23.54
N ALA A 282 6.84 18.90 23.26
CA ALA A 282 7.97 19.62 23.83
C ALA A 282 8.98 20.04 22.75
N GLY A 283 9.63 21.18 22.98
CA GLY A 283 10.77 21.61 22.16
C GLY A 283 10.47 22.00 20.71
N VAL A 284 9.20 22.15 20.31
CA VAL A 284 8.83 22.51 18.92
C VAL A 284 9.50 23.84 18.52
N GLY A 285 10.27 23.83 17.43
CA GLY A 285 11.06 24.98 16.96
C GLY A 285 12.33 25.29 17.79
N ARG A 286 12.58 24.54 18.87
CA ARG A 286 13.74 24.72 19.77
C ARG A 286 14.71 23.56 19.70
N ASP A 287 14.20 22.34 19.59
CA ASP A 287 14.95 21.10 19.65
C ASP A 287 14.60 20.21 18.45
N GLY A 288 15.59 19.54 17.87
CA GLY A 288 15.42 18.46 16.89
C GLY A 288 15.53 17.10 17.56
N GLY A 289 14.68 16.15 17.18
CA GLY A 289 14.70 14.79 17.70
C GLY A 289 14.36 13.77 16.61
N TYR A 290 15.29 12.86 16.32
CA TYR A 290 15.22 11.95 15.18
C TYR A 290 15.51 10.52 15.61
N TRP A 291 14.61 9.60 15.27
CA TRP A 291 14.79 8.19 15.59
C TRP A 291 15.87 7.51 14.74
N SER A 292 16.56 6.57 15.38
CA SER A 292 17.27 5.49 14.68
C SER A 292 16.52 4.16 14.86
N SER A 293 16.83 3.18 14.01
CA SER A 293 16.42 1.78 14.19
C SER A 293 17.23 1.03 15.24
N SER A 294 18.29 1.63 15.77
CA SER A 294 19.19 0.96 16.70
C SER A 294 18.62 0.94 18.11
N VAL A 295 18.82 -0.19 18.79
CA VAL A 295 18.53 -0.39 20.21
C VAL A 295 19.81 -0.36 21.03
N SER A 296 19.74 0.10 22.27
CA SER A 296 20.85 0.08 23.21
C SER A 296 21.04 -1.30 23.85
N TYR A 297 22.14 -1.45 24.59
CA TYR A 297 22.43 -2.67 25.35
C TYR A 297 21.33 -3.01 26.38
N TRP A 298 20.69 -1.98 26.93
CA TRP A 298 19.57 -2.08 27.86
C TRP A 298 18.22 -2.02 27.14
N ILE A 299 18.15 -2.50 25.89
CA ILE A 299 16.94 -2.56 25.05
C ILE A 299 16.23 -1.20 24.83
N GLY A 300 16.87 -0.08 25.17
CA GLY A 300 16.36 1.27 24.90
C GLY A 300 16.45 1.62 23.41
N SER A 301 15.70 2.62 22.95
CA SER A 301 15.87 3.18 21.60
C SER A 301 17.03 4.18 21.56
N GLN A 302 17.62 4.39 20.39
CA GLN A 302 18.63 5.44 20.18
C GLN A 302 18.10 6.53 19.23
N SER A 303 18.44 7.80 19.51
CA SER A 303 17.98 8.94 18.72
C SER A 303 19.03 10.04 18.65
N LEU A 304 19.11 10.72 17.51
CA LEU A 304 19.85 11.97 17.36
C LEU A 304 19.02 13.12 17.92
N SER A 305 19.63 13.98 18.73
CA SER A 305 18.97 15.19 19.23
C SER A 305 19.88 16.41 19.11
N PHE A 306 19.32 17.60 18.89
CA PHE A 306 20.11 18.84 18.84
C PHE A 306 19.28 20.06 19.18
N ASN A 307 19.95 21.15 19.57
CA ASN A 307 19.37 22.47 19.79
C ASN A 307 20.35 23.55 19.29
N ASN A 308 20.08 24.83 19.57
CA ASN A 308 20.91 25.93 19.10
C ASN A 308 22.36 25.91 19.61
N ASN A 309 22.66 25.17 20.70
CA ASN A 309 23.95 25.21 21.37
C ASN A 309 24.76 23.92 21.19
N MET A 310 24.07 22.79 20.99
CA MET A 310 24.72 21.48 20.94
C MET A 310 23.88 20.43 20.20
N ALA A 311 24.57 19.37 19.79
CA ALA A 311 23.99 18.15 19.26
C ALA A 311 24.51 16.96 20.07
N PHE A 312 23.63 15.97 20.26
CA PHE A 312 23.89 14.74 20.98
C PHE A 312 23.78 13.58 20.02
N GLU A 313 24.84 12.77 19.97
CA GLU A 313 24.88 11.54 19.21
C GLU A 313 23.73 10.60 19.61
N ALA A 314 23.31 9.77 18.66
CA ALA A 314 22.50 8.60 18.95
C ALA A 314 23.37 7.61 19.75
N HIS A 315 23.32 7.72 21.08
CA HIS A 315 24.25 7.05 21.99
C HIS A 315 23.59 5.91 22.79
N PRO A 316 24.25 4.74 22.95
CA PRO A 316 23.69 3.56 23.62
C PRO A 316 23.48 3.70 25.14
N GLN A 317 24.05 4.71 25.80
CA GLN A 317 23.89 4.90 27.24
C GLN A 317 22.79 5.91 27.62
N GLY A 318 22.20 6.61 26.63
CA GLY A 318 21.08 7.53 26.85
C GLY A 318 19.75 6.82 26.71
N SER A 319 19.07 6.58 27.84
CA SER A 319 17.62 6.30 27.87
C SER A 319 16.85 7.62 27.58
N PRO A 320 15.52 7.66 27.29
CA PRO A 320 14.56 6.60 27.57
C PRO A 320 13.37 6.51 26.59
N VAL A 321 12.47 5.57 26.78
CA VAL A 321 11.10 5.60 26.24
C VAL A 321 10.92 5.47 24.74
N ARG A 322 10.69 4.22 24.30
CA ARG A 322 10.12 3.93 22.98
C ARG A 322 8.71 4.52 22.81
N GLY A 323 8.09 4.95 23.90
CA GLY A 323 6.83 5.71 23.91
C GLY A 323 6.95 7.19 23.51
N PHE A 324 8.16 7.78 23.38
CA PHE A 324 8.29 9.13 22.79
C PHE A 324 7.85 9.13 21.32
N GLY A 325 7.24 10.23 20.87
CA GLY A 325 7.10 10.57 19.46
C GLY A 325 8.30 11.37 18.97
N ARG A 326 9.03 10.88 17.96
CA ARG A 326 10.12 11.64 17.31
C ARG A 326 10.03 11.54 15.79
N ALA A 327 10.66 12.49 15.12
CA ALA A 327 10.66 12.54 13.67
C ALA A 327 11.47 11.38 13.07
N VAL A 328 11.10 10.99 11.85
CA VAL A 328 11.79 9.98 11.07
C VAL A 328 12.32 10.62 9.79
N ARG A 329 13.63 10.48 9.58
CA ARG A 329 14.32 10.84 8.34
C ARG A 329 14.87 9.57 7.71
N CYS A 330 14.20 9.08 6.66
CA CYS A 330 14.53 7.80 6.07
C CYS A 330 15.83 7.86 5.25
N ILE A 331 16.58 6.76 5.30
CA ILE A 331 17.78 6.52 4.49
C ILE A 331 17.46 5.46 3.44
N LYS A 332 17.99 5.64 2.22
CA LYS A 332 17.86 4.66 1.14
C LYS A 332 18.70 3.45 1.51
N ASP A 333 18.10 2.27 1.45
CA ASP A 333 18.85 1.04 1.69
C ASP A 333 19.83 0.83 0.54
N GLN A 334 21.08 0.53 0.87
CA GLN A 334 22.12 0.25 -0.10
C GLN A 334 22.46 -1.23 0.00
N PRO A 335 22.60 -1.94 -1.13
CA PRO A 335 22.97 -3.35 -1.16
C PRO A 335 24.37 -3.63 -0.59
#